data_AF-A0A6A4N073-F1
#
_entry.id   AF-A0A6A4N073-F1
#
_cell.length_a   1.000
_cell.length_b   1.000
_cell.length_c   1.000
_cell.angle_alpha   90.00
_cell.angle_beta   90.00
_cell.angle_gamma   90.00
#
_symmetry.space_group_name_H-M   'P 1'
#
loop_
_entity.id
_entity.type
_entity.pdbx_description
1 polymer ?
#
loop_
_entity_poly.entity_id
_entity_poly.type
_entity_poly.pdbx_seq_one_letter_code
_entity_poly.pdbx_strand_id
1 'polypeptide(L)' 'MRRASSDLASSLLTRTITASSSRSAAASSPNRFLHSVVLYQYEACPFCNKVKAFLDYYDIPYKVVEVNPLSKKEIKWS' A
#
# COMPACT_ATOMS: atom_id res chain seq x y z
N MET A 1 44.25 18.90 31.58
CA MET A 1 43.75 18.85 30.18
C MET A 1 44.14 17.50 29.59
N ARG A 2 43.23 16.92 28.80
CA ARG A 2 43.01 15.49 28.53
C ARG A 2 44.19 14.78 27.83
N ARG A 3 44.55 13.57 28.29
CA ARG A 3 45.22 12.55 27.47
C ARG A 3 44.34 11.31 27.40
N ALA A 4 44.10 10.88 26.17
CA ALA A 4 43.19 9.83 25.77
C ALA A 4 43.65 8.46 26.27
N SER A 5 42.72 7.73 26.89
CA SER A 5 42.85 6.29 27.11
C SER A 5 41.95 5.60 26.11
N SER A 6 42.59 4.94 25.17
CA SER A 6 42.01 4.03 24.19
C SER A 6 41.60 2.74 24.87
N ASP A 7 40.31 2.41 24.88
CA ASP A 7 39.86 1.05 25.15
C ASP A 7 38.85 0.63 24.08
N LEU A 8 39.39 -0.06 23.08
CA LEU A 8 38.66 -0.78 22.04
C LEU A 8 38.05 -2.05 22.66
N ALA A 9 36.73 -2.14 22.54
CA ALA A 9 35.92 -3.33 22.27
C ALA A 9 36.33 -4.68 22.90
N SER A 10 35.56 -5.11 23.91
CA SER A 10 35.08 -6.50 23.98
C SER A 10 33.96 -6.62 25.01
N SER A 11 32.72 -6.73 24.53
CA SER A 11 31.64 -7.35 25.30
C SER A 11 30.81 -8.21 24.35
N LEU A 12 31.29 -9.43 24.16
CA LEU A 12 30.52 -10.56 23.66
C LEU A 12 29.40 -10.85 24.66
N LEU A 13 28.16 -10.45 24.34
CA LEU A 13 26.88 -10.95 24.87
C LEU A 13 25.85 -10.43 23.85
N THR A 14 25.02 -11.24 23.20
CA THR A 14 23.86 -11.84 23.83
C THR A 14 23.25 -12.88 22.87
N ARG A 15 22.95 -14.08 23.38
CA ARG A 15 22.12 -15.08 22.71
C ARG A 15 20.67 -14.57 22.69
N THR A 16 20.01 -14.61 21.54
CA THR A 16 18.55 -14.76 21.52
C THR A 16 18.14 -15.75 20.44
N ILE A 17 17.74 -16.94 20.90
CA ILE A 17 16.92 -17.90 20.17
C ILE A 17 15.50 -17.34 20.18
N THR A 18 14.92 -17.05 19.02
CA THR A 18 13.47 -17.05 18.84
C THR A 18 13.14 -17.60 17.46
N ALA A 19 12.71 -18.86 17.45
CA ALA A 19 11.97 -19.42 16.33
C ALA A 19 10.70 -18.59 16.11
N SER A 20 10.43 -18.20 14.88
CA SER A 20 9.11 -17.70 14.48
C SER A 20 8.78 -18.29 13.13
N SER A 21 8.09 -19.42 13.22
CA SER A 21 7.31 -19.98 12.12
C SER A 21 6.23 -18.96 11.77
N SER A 22 6.29 -18.37 10.58
CA SER A 22 5.12 -17.76 9.98
C SER A 22 4.99 -18.30 8.58
N ARG A 23 4.09 -19.29 8.46
CA ARG A 23 3.55 -19.77 7.20
C ARG A 23 2.90 -18.56 6.51
N SER A 24 3.50 -18.03 5.46
CA SER A 24 2.76 -17.13 4.57
C SER A 24 1.90 -17.99 3.67
N ALA A 25 0.67 -18.16 4.16
CA ALA A 25 -0.55 -18.60 3.51
C ALA A 25 -0.41 -19.01 2.03
N ALA A 26 -0.44 -20.32 1.80
CA ALA A 26 -1.12 -20.81 0.62
C ALA A 26 -2.60 -20.39 0.70
N ALA A 27 -3.12 -19.95 -0.44
CA ALA A 27 -4.53 -19.98 -0.81
C ALA A 27 -5.50 -19.10 0.00
N SER A 28 -5.99 -18.07 -0.66
CA SER A 28 -7.36 -18.18 -1.18
C SER A 28 -7.47 -17.30 -2.42
N SER A 29 -8.19 -17.76 -3.44
CA SER A 29 -8.92 -16.85 -4.31
C SER A 29 -10.23 -16.59 -3.57
N PRO A 30 -10.41 -15.47 -2.84
CA PRO A 30 -11.70 -15.17 -2.30
C PRO A 30 -12.44 -14.37 -3.35
N ASN A 31 -13.58 -14.93 -3.76
CA ASN A 31 -14.73 -14.20 -4.29
C ASN A 31 -14.87 -14.18 -5.83
N ARG A 32 -15.64 -15.17 -6.30
CA ARG A 32 -16.09 -15.41 -7.68
C ARG A 32 -17.01 -14.29 -8.23
N PHE A 33 -17.24 -13.20 -7.47
CA PHE A 33 -18.07 -12.06 -7.86
C PHE A 33 -17.50 -10.69 -7.48
N LEU A 34 -16.17 -10.56 -7.30
CA LEU A 34 -15.55 -9.24 -7.28
C LEU A 34 -15.54 -8.71 -8.71
N HIS A 35 -16.67 -8.10 -9.10
CA HIS A 35 -16.73 -7.27 -10.29
C HIS A 35 -15.53 -6.34 -10.23
N SER A 36 -14.65 -6.40 -11.23
CA SER A 36 -13.49 -5.55 -11.31
C SER A 36 -13.96 -4.11 -11.47
N VAL A 37 -14.09 -3.38 -10.37
CA VAL A 37 -14.51 -1.98 -10.37
C VAL A 37 -13.32 -1.14 -10.85
N VAL A 38 -13.54 -0.33 -11.88
CA VAL A 38 -12.58 0.67 -12.34
C VAL A 38 -13.15 2.05 -12.03
N LEU A 39 -12.48 2.77 -11.12
CA LEU A 39 -12.79 4.15 -10.77
C LEU A 39 -11.98 5.10 -11.65
N TYR A 40 -12.66 5.72 -12.61
CA TYR A 40 -12.12 6.87 -13.33
C TYR A 40 -12.30 8.11 -12.47
N GLN A 41 -11.22 8.59 -11.88
CA GLN A 41 -11.22 9.79 -11.03
C GLN A 41 -10.42 10.90 -11.67
N TYR A 42 -10.82 12.12 -11.38
CA TYR A 42 -9.97 13.29 -11.48
C TYR A 42 -9.61 13.71 -10.07
N GLU A 43 -8.32 13.80 -9.74
CA GLU A 43 -7.84 14.01 -8.36
C GLU A 43 -8.46 15.26 -7.70
N ALA A 44 -8.63 16.34 -8.47
CA ALA A 44 -9.21 17.59 -7.97
C ALA A 44 -10.75 17.64 -8.01
N CYS A 45 -11.44 16.56 -8.40
CA CYS A 45 -12.90 16.53 -8.50
C CYS A 45 -13.57 16.20 -7.15
N PRO A 46 -14.44 17.08 -6.61
CA PRO A 46 -15.16 16.80 -5.37
C PRO A 46 -16.14 15.62 -5.49
N PHE A 47 -16.66 15.33 -6.69
CA PHE A 47 -17.57 14.21 -6.92
C PHE A 47 -16.84 12.87 -6.95
N CYS A 48 -15.64 12.80 -7.53
CA CYS A 48 -14.83 11.58 -7.55
C CYS A 48 -14.42 11.17 -6.14
N ASN A 49 -14.03 12.15 -5.31
CA ASN A 49 -13.64 11.90 -3.91
C ASN A 49 -14.76 11.33 -3.06
N LYS A 50 -16.03 11.68 -3.35
CA LYS A 50 -17.19 11.08 -2.68
C LYS A 50 -17.32 9.58 -2.98
N VAL A 51 -17.17 9.19 -4.24
CA VAL A 51 -17.25 7.77 -4.65
C VAL A 51 -16.06 7.00 -4.10
N LYS A 52 -14.86 7.60 -4.15
CA LYS A 52 -13.66 7.02 -3.56
C LYS A 52 -13.84 6.74 -2.07
N ALA A 53 -14.32 7.73 -1.30
CA ALA A 53 -14.60 7.57 0.13
C ALA A 53 -15.65 6.48 0.41
N PHE A 54 -16.67 6.34 -0.45
CA PHE A 54 -17.63 5.24 -0.35
C PHE A 54 -16.94 3.88 -0.55
N LEU A 55 -16.17 3.71 -1.62
CA LEU A 55 -15.47 2.45 -1.90
C LEU A 55 -14.46 2.09 -0.80
N ASP A 56 -13.75 3.09 -0.28
CA ASP A 56 -12.81 2.94 0.83
C ASP A 56 -13.53 2.57 2.14
N TYR A 57 -14.71 3.15 2.42
CA TYR A 57 -15.47 2.86 3.65
C TYR A 57 -16.04 1.45 3.69
N TYR A 58 -16.39 0.87 2.53
CA TYR A 58 -16.94 -0.48 2.42
C TYR A 58 -15.89 -1.56 2.09
N ASP A 59 -14.59 -1.22 2.12
CA ASP A 59 -13.48 -2.12 1.77
C ASP A 59 -13.66 -2.83 0.42
N ILE A 60 -14.24 -2.12 -0.56
CA ILE A 60 -14.49 -2.67 -1.91
C ILE A 60 -13.20 -2.52 -2.72
N PRO A 61 -12.65 -3.59 -3.32
CA PRO A 61 -11.46 -3.47 -4.15
C PRO A 61 -11.79 -2.80 -5.49
N TYR A 62 -11.05 -1.74 -5.84
CA TYR A 62 -11.19 -1.03 -7.12
C TYR A 62 -9.83 -0.65 -7.71
N LYS A 63 -9.79 -0.49 -9.04
CA LYS A 63 -8.64 0.04 -9.79
C LYS A 63 -8.87 1.51 -10.12
N VAL A 64 -7.87 2.35 -9.88
CA VAL A 64 -7.93 3.79 -10.19
C VAL A 64 -7.35 4.08 -11.58
N VAL A 65 -8.04 4.95 -12.34
CA VAL A 65 -7.57 5.53 -13.61
C VAL A 65 -7.75 7.05 -13.53
N GLU A 66 -6.70 7.81 -13.80
CA GLU A 66 -6.67 9.27 -13.58
C GLU A 66 -7.09 10.05 -14.83
N VAL A 67 -8.36 10.39 -14.92
CA VAL A 67 -8.90 11.15 -16.05
C VAL A 67 -8.65 12.64 -15.89
N ASN A 68 -7.92 13.22 -16.85
CA ASN A 68 -7.69 14.65 -16.90
C ASN A 68 -8.73 15.34 -17.81
N PRO A 69 -9.58 16.23 -17.29
CA PRO A 69 -10.64 16.87 -18.06
C PRO A 69 -10.13 17.76 -19.20
N LEU A 70 -8.90 18.27 -19.07
CA LEU A 70 -8.26 19.11 -20.08
C LEU A 70 -7.59 18.30 -21.20
N SER A 71 -6.99 17.16 -20.86
CA SER A 71 -6.18 16.43 -21.82
C SER A 71 -6.99 15.40 -22.62
N LYS A 72 -8.17 14.97 -22.15
CA LYS A 72 -9.07 13.98 -22.81
C LYS A 72 -8.37 12.71 -23.35
N LYS A 73 -7.11 12.48 -22.99
CA LYS A 73 -6.26 11.44 -23.60
C LYS A 73 -6.74 10.03 -23.27
N GLU A 74 -7.48 9.89 -22.17
CA GLU A 74 -7.90 8.60 -21.62
C GLU A 74 -9.34 8.22 -21.99
N ILE A 75 -10.10 9.12 -22.60
CA ILE A 75 -11.50 8.92 -22.97
C ILE A 75 -11.60 8.74 -24.49
N LYS A 76 -10.89 7.74 -25.04
CA LYS A 76 -10.95 7.42 -26.47
C LYS A 76 -11.98 6.29 -26.69
N TRP A 77 -13.25 6.60 -26.45
CA TRP A 77 -14.38 5.68 -26.62
C TRP A 77 -15.43 6.16 -27.65
N SER A 78 -15.20 7.30 -28.33
CA SER A 78 -15.99 7.65 -29.51
C SER A 78 -15.51 6.92 -30.75
#